data_AF-A0A3D8MZM4-F1
#
_entry.id   AF-A0A3D8MZM4-F1
#
_cell.length_a   1.000
_cell.length_b   1.000
_cell.length_c   1.000
_cell.angle_alpha   90.00
_cell.angle_beta   90.00
_cell.angle_gamma   90.00
#
_symmetry.space_group_name_H-M   'P 1'
#
loop_
_entity.id
_entity.type
_entity.pdbx_description
1 polymer ?
#
loop_
_entity_poly.entity_id
_entity_poly.type
_entity_poly.pdbx_seq_one_letter_code
_entity_poly.pdbx_strand_id
1 'polypeptide(L)'
;MSNLATQSRPFTRVLRALSLLTLLGLSACSFEPASFAEIRCENEGEERDGATCQNGFWVAVDDLDIGTPDADTDLPDADTDLPDTDTDLPDTDTDLPDTDAGCEPPTDQELCDEGAIGCGPFEVVDDCGTARTPNCGTCEDNELCESGVCVCQPEDNVAFCARLATDCGVVIAPDNCGEERTVTCGTCPDGDICGADNRCTCPGESITELCEQNSVECDTRSVVDGCGQTREINCGSCQGTGESCTLDNRCVCTALSDEELCDDYSAQCGALTVTDNCGDERVLNCGTCTGTGESCTDDNQCFCPAQSQESFCADNDAQCGNVTADNNCGDERTINCGLCTGTGENCSLDNQCVCNPILDETYCADKGAACGTLELPSDNCGQPRTLDCGTCSGNDSCNDQNQCEACQPQTDEDICDDQGAACGMILDHVDNCGATRDVDCGGSNACNGQNVCASDLTCCSPASNNDLCDHYNYRCGEHTVTDNCGAERTISCGGCPTLRTCSGDGDGFCCRGDVTNLCYN
;
A
#
# COMPACT_ATOMS: atom_id res chain seq x y z
N MET A 1 -1.14 18.23 -42.68
CA MET A 1 0.04 18.04 -41.81
C MET A 1 -0.48 17.47 -40.51
N SER A 2 -0.23 16.26 -40.04
CA SER A 2 0.46 15.07 -40.52
C SER A 2 -0.23 13.87 -39.85
N ASN A 3 -0.16 12.72 -40.51
CA ASN A 3 -0.99 11.53 -40.31
C ASN A 3 -1.03 10.95 -38.88
N LEU A 4 -2.23 10.52 -38.47
CA LEU A 4 -2.45 9.54 -37.41
C LEU A 4 -1.83 8.19 -37.82
N ALA A 5 -0.94 7.66 -36.98
CA ALA A 5 -0.44 6.30 -37.05
C ALA A 5 -1.01 5.51 -35.87
N THR A 6 -2.01 4.68 -36.16
CA THR A 6 -2.52 3.64 -35.26
C THR A 6 -1.51 2.49 -35.24
N GLN A 7 -0.82 2.29 -34.11
CA GLN A 7 -0.03 1.08 -33.86
C GLN A 7 -0.62 0.28 -32.70
N SER A 8 -1.29 -0.80 -33.08
CA SER A 8 -1.59 -1.97 -32.27
C SER A 8 -0.31 -2.61 -31.75
N ARG A 9 -0.18 -2.75 -30.42
CA ARG A 9 0.82 -3.63 -29.80
C ARG A 9 0.16 -4.96 -29.39
N PRO A 10 0.71 -6.12 -29.79
CA PRO A 10 0.28 -7.40 -29.26
C PRO A 10 0.87 -7.64 -27.87
N PHE A 11 0.04 -8.16 -26.98
CA PHE A 11 0.44 -8.72 -25.69
C PHE A 11 1.38 -9.92 -25.93
N THR A 12 2.60 -9.86 -25.41
CA THR A 12 3.46 -11.03 -25.25
C THR A 12 4.26 -10.88 -23.95
N ARG A 13 3.75 -11.50 -22.88
CA ARG A 13 4.49 -11.89 -21.67
C ARG A 13 3.99 -13.29 -21.33
N VAL A 14 4.70 -14.34 -21.77
CA VAL A 14 5.67 -15.09 -20.94
C VAL A 14 5.05 -15.50 -19.60
N LEU A 15 4.25 -16.58 -19.62
CA LEU A 15 4.03 -17.42 -18.44
C LEU A 15 5.19 -18.42 -18.36
N ARG A 16 6.03 -18.30 -17.33
CA ARG A 16 6.95 -19.34 -16.90
C ARG A 16 6.67 -19.65 -15.43
N ALA A 17 6.60 -20.95 -15.16
CA ALA A 17 6.82 -21.61 -13.87
C ALA A 17 5.74 -21.48 -12.78
N LEU A 18 4.71 -22.33 -12.85
CA LEU A 18 4.27 -23.08 -11.68
C LEU A 18 4.92 -24.46 -11.74
N SER A 19 5.82 -24.75 -10.80
CA SER A 19 6.29 -26.12 -10.55
C SER A 19 6.70 -26.28 -9.10
N LEU A 20 6.11 -27.32 -8.52
CA LEU A 20 6.61 -28.17 -7.45
C LEU A 20 6.87 -27.53 -6.08
N LEU A 21 5.82 -27.61 -5.25
CA LEU A 21 5.93 -27.79 -3.82
C LEU A 21 6.39 -29.25 -3.56
N THR A 22 7.68 -29.46 -3.35
CA THR A 22 8.26 -30.74 -2.89
C THR A 22 8.78 -30.58 -1.47
N LEU A 23 8.29 -31.46 -0.60
CA LEU A 23 8.77 -31.70 0.75
C LEU A 23 10.30 -31.88 0.78
N LEU A 24 10.95 -31.20 1.71
CA LEU A 24 12.28 -31.58 2.21
C LEU A 24 12.27 -31.47 3.73
N GLY A 25 12.30 -32.64 4.37
CA GLY A 25 12.52 -32.78 5.80
C GLY A 25 13.97 -32.45 6.14
N LEU A 26 14.15 -31.64 7.18
CA LEU A 26 15.43 -31.41 7.80
C LEU A 26 15.67 -32.52 8.83
N SER A 27 16.38 -33.55 8.39
CA SER A 27 17.15 -34.43 9.27
C SER A 27 18.31 -33.61 9.84
N ALA A 28 18.28 -33.35 11.15
CA ALA A 28 19.46 -32.91 11.88
C ALA A 28 20.49 -34.04 11.86
N CYS A 29 21.57 -33.85 11.12
CA CYS A 29 22.78 -34.66 11.28
C CYS A 29 23.61 -34.02 12.39
N SER A 30 23.52 -34.54 13.61
CA SER A 30 24.59 -34.42 14.60
C SER A 30 25.73 -35.34 14.13
N PHE A 31 26.86 -34.74 13.76
CA PHE A 31 28.08 -35.47 13.46
C PHE A 31 28.88 -35.57 14.75
N GLU A 32 28.63 -36.60 15.55
CA GLU A 32 29.48 -36.97 16.68
C GLU A 32 30.65 -37.83 16.16
N PRO A 33 31.92 -37.44 16.36
CA PRO A 33 33.02 -38.36 16.12
C PRO A 33 33.00 -39.41 17.25
N ALA A 34 32.53 -40.61 16.92
CA ALA A 34 32.49 -41.79 17.79
C ALA A 34 33.90 -42.37 18.07
N SER A 35 34.83 -41.57 18.60
CA SER A 35 36.16 -42.07 18.99
C SER A 35 36.72 -41.51 20.31
N PHE A 36 35.94 -40.75 21.09
CA PHE A 36 36.38 -40.27 22.43
C PHE A 36 35.33 -40.37 23.55
N ALA A 37 34.19 -41.02 23.29
CA ALA A 37 33.11 -41.18 24.28
C ALA A 37 33.50 -42.05 25.50
N GLU A 38 34.66 -42.72 25.43
CA GLU A 38 35.11 -43.63 26.49
C GLU A 38 35.97 -42.92 27.56
N ILE A 39 36.46 -41.70 27.31
CA ILE A 39 37.36 -40.96 28.23
C ILE A 39 36.64 -39.75 28.87
N ARG A 40 35.59 -39.23 28.22
CA ARG A 40 34.83 -38.08 28.73
C ARG A 40 33.62 -38.50 29.56
N CYS A 41 33.31 -37.71 30.58
CA CYS A 41 32.14 -37.86 31.42
C CYS A 41 31.35 -36.55 31.47
N GLU A 42 30.02 -36.63 31.55
CA GLU A 42 29.12 -35.46 31.48
C GLU A 42 28.77 -34.90 32.87
N ASN A 43 28.81 -35.73 33.91
CA ASN A 43 28.41 -35.35 35.27
C ASN A 43 29.59 -35.46 36.25
N GLU A 44 30.02 -34.32 36.79
CA GLU A 44 31.05 -34.26 37.83
C GLU A 44 30.69 -35.11 39.06
N GLY A 45 31.61 -35.97 39.49
CA GLY A 45 31.42 -36.85 40.64
C GLY A 45 30.67 -38.15 40.37
N GLU A 46 30.32 -38.47 39.12
CA GLU A 46 29.80 -39.79 38.76
C GLU A 46 30.89 -40.87 38.89
N GLU A 47 30.53 -42.08 39.33
CA GLU A 47 31.44 -43.22 39.47
C GLU A 47 31.07 -44.34 38.48
N ARG A 48 32.06 -44.82 37.72
CA ARG A 48 31.88 -45.92 36.77
C ARG A 48 33.17 -46.74 36.67
N ASP A 49 33.04 -48.05 36.79
CA ASP A 49 34.14 -49.03 36.64
C ASP A 49 35.43 -48.70 37.43
N GLY A 50 35.29 -48.15 38.64
CA GLY A 50 36.42 -47.82 39.51
C GLY A 50 37.08 -46.46 39.24
N ALA A 51 36.52 -45.65 38.32
CA ALA A 51 36.93 -44.27 38.05
C ALA A 51 35.85 -43.26 38.45
N THR A 52 36.29 -42.07 38.89
CA THR A 52 35.44 -40.93 39.25
C THR A 52 35.59 -39.83 38.20
N CYS A 53 34.47 -39.25 37.77
CA CYS A 53 34.49 -38.12 36.85
C CYS A 53 35.05 -36.86 37.54
N GLN A 54 36.17 -36.34 37.03
CA GLN A 54 36.78 -35.08 37.45
C GLN A 54 37.17 -34.24 36.23
N ASN A 55 36.67 -33.00 36.19
CA ASN A 55 36.88 -32.03 35.10
C ASN A 55 36.48 -32.56 33.70
N GLY A 56 35.41 -33.33 33.64
CA GLY A 56 34.91 -33.94 32.40
C GLY A 56 35.71 -35.14 31.89
N PHE A 57 36.61 -35.72 32.71
CA PHE A 57 37.36 -36.94 32.40
C PHE A 57 37.24 -38.00 33.51
N TRP A 58 37.28 -39.28 33.16
CA TRP A 58 37.31 -40.38 34.12
C TRP A 58 38.71 -40.50 34.76
N VAL A 59 38.79 -40.41 36.10
CA VAL A 59 40.04 -40.51 36.87
C VAL A 59 39.91 -41.66 37.89
N ALA A 60 40.71 -42.72 37.75
CA ALA A 60 40.76 -43.82 38.70
C ALA A 60 41.66 -43.49 39.90
N VAL A 61 41.23 -43.89 41.09
CA VAL A 61 41.99 -43.75 42.34
C VAL A 61 42.54 -45.12 42.76
N ASP A 62 43.85 -45.29 42.58
CA ASP A 62 44.76 -46.38 42.99
C ASP A 62 44.69 -47.72 42.21
N ASP A 63 45.76 -48.45 41.85
CA ASP A 63 47.16 -48.22 41.46
C ASP A 63 47.67 -49.58 40.87
N LEU A 64 48.73 -49.58 40.06
CA LEU A 64 49.52 -50.73 39.54
C LEU A 64 49.08 -51.58 38.29
N ASP A 65 49.94 -51.47 37.27
CA ASP A 65 50.60 -52.54 36.51
C ASP A 65 49.93 -53.11 35.23
N ILE A 66 50.28 -52.51 34.08
CA ILE A 66 50.31 -53.20 32.76
C ILE A 66 51.62 -52.82 32.05
N GLY A 67 52.54 -53.79 31.97
CA GLY A 67 53.28 -54.03 30.73
C GLY A 67 54.79 -54.23 30.82
N THR A 68 55.27 -55.31 31.44
CA THR A 68 56.41 -56.06 30.89
C THR A 68 55.89 -57.26 30.09
N PRO A 69 56.55 -57.65 28.99
CA PRO A 69 56.52 -59.01 28.50
C PRO A 69 57.86 -59.70 28.82
N ASP A 70 57.84 -60.61 29.78
CA ASP A 70 58.92 -61.59 29.97
C ASP A 70 58.78 -62.70 28.94
N ALA A 71 59.89 -62.99 28.27
CA ALA A 71 60.05 -64.15 27.41
C ALA A 71 60.63 -65.31 28.22
N ASP A 72 59.82 -66.35 28.39
CA ASP A 72 60.28 -67.69 28.77
C ASP A 72 61.30 -68.20 27.74
N THR A 73 62.43 -68.71 28.22
CA THR A 73 63.20 -69.72 27.48
C THR A 73 63.61 -70.82 28.45
N ASP A 74 63.03 -71.99 28.22
CA ASP A 74 63.31 -73.27 28.86
C ASP A 74 64.80 -73.66 28.84
N LEU A 75 65.25 -74.38 29.88
CA LEU A 75 65.95 -75.70 29.84
C LEU A 75 66.74 -75.99 31.15
N PRO A 76 67.03 -77.27 31.49
CA PRO A 76 66.55 -77.87 32.74
C PRO A 76 67.63 -78.26 33.76
N ASP A 77 67.12 -78.72 34.90
CA ASP A 77 67.77 -79.31 36.08
C ASP A 77 68.95 -80.26 35.80
N ALA A 78 69.99 -80.15 36.63
CA ALA A 78 70.80 -81.28 37.07
C ALA A 78 71.52 -80.95 38.40
N ASP A 79 71.17 -81.70 39.44
CA ASP A 79 72.02 -81.94 40.62
C ASP A 79 73.45 -82.30 40.20
N THR A 80 74.46 -81.72 40.85
CA THR A 80 75.68 -82.47 41.16
C THR A 80 76.35 -81.89 42.40
N ASP A 81 76.38 -82.71 43.43
CA ASP A 81 77.24 -82.66 44.61
C ASP A 81 78.71 -82.38 44.29
N LEU A 82 79.46 -81.98 45.33
CA LEU A 82 80.82 -82.42 45.73
C LEU A 82 81.74 -81.23 46.12
N PRO A 83 82.72 -81.43 47.03
CA PRO A 83 82.55 -81.91 48.39
C PRO A 83 83.35 -81.06 49.42
N ASP A 84 82.93 -81.13 50.68
CA ASP A 84 83.82 -80.88 51.82
C ASP A 84 84.97 -81.90 51.79
N THR A 85 86.21 -81.41 51.91
CA THR A 85 87.34 -82.25 52.34
C THR A 85 88.21 -81.47 53.31
N ASP A 86 87.92 -81.71 54.60
CA ASP A 86 88.93 -81.76 55.66
C ASP A 86 90.07 -82.70 55.21
N THR A 87 91.31 -82.28 55.38
CA THR A 87 92.45 -83.21 55.42
C THR A 87 93.43 -82.75 56.48
N ASP A 88 93.37 -83.44 57.61
CA ASP A 88 94.36 -83.44 58.68
C ASP A 88 95.77 -83.82 58.17
N LEU A 89 96.75 -82.97 58.52
CA LEU A 89 98.09 -83.28 59.10
C LEU A 89 99.00 -84.36 58.46
N PRO A 90 100.33 -84.10 58.34
CA PRO A 90 101.17 -84.18 59.53
C PRO A 90 102.35 -83.19 59.64
N ASP A 91 102.69 -82.89 60.90
CA ASP A 91 104.02 -82.44 61.32
C ASP A 91 105.10 -83.43 60.87
N THR A 92 106.14 -82.92 60.19
CA THR A 92 107.43 -83.58 60.10
C THR A 92 108.54 -82.55 60.17
N ASP A 93 109.13 -82.46 61.36
CA ASP A 93 110.45 -81.86 61.63
C ASP A 93 111.50 -82.73 60.91
N THR A 94 112.21 -82.21 59.90
CA THR A 94 113.58 -82.66 59.57
C THR A 94 114.30 -81.71 58.61
N ASP A 95 115.33 -81.08 59.15
CA ASP A 95 116.65 -80.81 58.55
C ASP A 95 116.76 -79.95 57.28
N LEU A 96 117.36 -78.77 57.49
CA LEU A 96 118.27 -78.08 56.55
C LEU A 96 119.07 -79.09 55.70
N PRO A 97 119.18 -78.81 54.39
CA PRO A 97 120.44 -78.21 53.96
C PRO A 97 120.26 -77.03 52.99
N ASP A 98 121.08 -76.02 53.23
CA ASP A 98 121.51 -75.00 52.27
C ASP A 98 121.71 -75.59 50.87
N THR A 99 121.01 -75.05 49.88
CA THR A 99 121.51 -74.94 48.50
C THR A 99 120.83 -73.78 47.77
N ASP A 100 121.61 -72.73 47.56
CA ASP A 100 121.47 -71.64 46.59
C ASP A 100 120.69 -72.03 45.30
N ALA A 101 119.50 -71.46 45.12
CA ALA A 101 118.71 -71.53 43.89
C ALA A 101 117.83 -70.29 43.72
N GLY A 102 118.21 -69.44 42.74
CA GLY A 102 117.41 -68.46 41.97
C GLY A 102 116.21 -67.74 42.60
N CYS A 103 116.26 -66.40 42.63
CA CYS A 103 115.07 -65.58 42.84
C CYS A 103 114.08 -65.75 41.67
N GLU A 104 112.82 -66.11 41.96
CA GLU A 104 111.73 -66.15 40.99
C GLU A 104 111.08 -64.75 40.91
N PRO A 105 111.21 -64.02 39.78
CA PRO A 105 110.73 -62.65 39.70
C PRO A 105 109.19 -62.60 39.59
N PRO A 106 108.51 -61.66 40.28
CA PRO A 106 107.08 -61.46 40.17
C PRO A 106 106.67 -61.04 38.74
N THR A 107 105.43 -61.32 38.36
CA THR A 107 104.85 -60.91 37.07
C THR A 107 104.57 -59.40 37.03
N ASP A 108 104.42 -58.84 35.83
CA ASP A 108 104.03 -57.44 35.63
C ASP A 108 102.71 -57.12 36.35
N GLN A 109 101.74 -58.05 36.36
CA GLN A 109 100.46 -57.86 37.02
C GLN A 109 100.59 -57.80 38.54
N GLU A 110 101.36 -58.71 39.13
CA GLU A 110 101.61 -58.71 40.59
C GLU A 110 102.29 -57.42 41.04
N LEU A 111 103.24 -56.90 40.25
CA LEU A 111 103.88 -55.62 40.52
C LEU A 111 102.92 -54.43 40.40
N CYS A 112 101.99 -54.45 39.44
CA CYS A 112 100.96 -53.42 39.31
C CYS A 112 99.95 -53.45 40.46
N ASP A 113 99.54 -54.65 40.89
CA ASP A 113 98.61 -54.85 42.00
C ASP A 113 99.25 -54.43 43.35
N GLU A 114 100.52 -54.77 43.58
CA GLU A 114 101.27 -54.38 44.77
C GLU A 114 101.53 -52.87 44.83
N GLY A 115 101.80 -52.25 43.66
CA GLY A 115 101.92 -50.80 43.54
C GLY A 115 100.60 -50.04 43.61
N ALA A 116 99.46 -50.74 43.59
CA ALA A 116 98.12 -50.18 43.39
C ALA A 116 98.05 -49.23 42.18
N ILE A 117 98.78 -49.55 41.11
CA ILE A 117 98.83 -48.81 39.86
C ILE A 117 97.92 -49.51 38.85
N GLY A 118 96.86 -48.82 38.39
CA GLY A 118 95.84 -49.36 37.50
C GLY A 118 95.96 -48.90 36.04
N CYS A 119 96.93 -48.06 35.71
CA CYS A 119 97.17 -47.60 34.35
C CYS A 119 98.61 -47.11 34.14
N GLY A 120 99.06 -47.13 32.89
CA GLY A 120 100.32 -46.51 32.48
C GLY A 120 101.59 -47.23 32.95
N PRO A 121 102.77 -46.67 32.65
CA PRO A 121 104.05 -47.25 33.06
C PRO A 121 104.31 -47.04 34.55
N PHE A 122 104.66 -48.10 35.27
CA PHE A 122 105.01 -48.06 36.69
C PHE A 122 106.48 -48.43 36.90
N GLU A 123 107.30 -47.55 37.46
CA GLU A 123 108.70 -47.85 37.77
C GLU A 123 108.84 -48.48 39.15
N VAL A 124 109.32 -49.72 39.20
CA VAL A 124 109.47 -50.51 40.44
C VAL A 124 110.75 -51.33 40.42
N VAL A 125 111.30 -51.64 41.59
CA VAL A 125 112.37 -52.64 41.74
C VAL A 125 111.71 -53.86 42.35
N ASP A 126 111.78 -55.00 41.65
CA ASP A 126 111.20 -56.24 42.15
C ASP A 126 111.98 -56.80 43.35
N ASP A 127 111.41 -57.79 44.05
CA ASP A 127 112.04 -58.45 45.20
C ASP A 127 113.33 -59.22 44.86
N CYS A 128 113.60 -59.39 43.56
CA CYS A 128 114.87 -59.90 43.05
C CYS A 128 115.93 -58.81 42.83
N GLY A 129 115.61 -57.54 43.14
CA GLY A 129 116.49 -56.39 43.00
C GLY A 129 116.59 -55.86 41.56
N THR A 130 115.72 -56.28 40.64
CA THR A 130 115.73 -55.85 39.24
C THR A 130 114.79 -54.67 39.03
N ALA A 131 115.30 -53.57 38.46
CA ALA A 131 114.47 -52.43 38.06
C ALA A 131 113.62 -52.77 36.83
N ARG A 132 112.33 -52.51 36.91
CA ARG A 132 111.33 -52.86 35.91
C ARG A 132 110.34 -51.71 35.68
N THR A 133 109.69 -51.74 34.52
CA THR A 133 108.65 -50.78 34.15
C THR A 133 107.44 -51.48 33.52
N PRO A 134 106.66 -52.28 34.30
CA PRO A 134 105.42 -52.85 33.81
C PRO A 134 104.43 -51.77 33.35
N ASN A 135 103.59 -52.10 32.36
CA ASN A 135 102.49 -51.24 31.92
C ASN A 135 101.18 -51.75 32.52
N CYS A 136 100.66 -51.01 33.50
CA CYS A 136 99.59 -51.45 34.37
C CYS A 136 98.17 -51.21 33.84
N GLY A 137 98.03 -51.01 32.52
CA GLY A 137 96.73 -50.89 31.85
C GLY A 137 96.51 -49.55 31.15
N THR A 138 95.32 -49.35 30.60
CA THR A 138 94.87 -48.10 29.96
C THR A 138 93.54 -47.68 30.55
N CYS A 139 93.33 -46.37 30.71
CA CYS A 139 92.07 -45.82 31.19
C CYS A 139 90.98 -45.82 30.10
N GLU A 140 89.72 -45.63 30.52
CA GLU A 140 88.60 -45.44 29.60
C GLU A 140 88.70 -44.09 28.87
N ASP A 141 87.94 -43.90 27.79
CA ASP A 141 88.10 -42.80 26.82
C ASP A 141 88.07 -41.38 27.45
N ASN A 142 87.42 -41.19 28.61
CA ASN A 142 87.28 -39.89 29.29
C ASN A 142 88.23 -39.70 30.49
N GLU A 143 89.17 -40.61 30.68
CA GLU A 143 90.09 -40.62 31.81
C GLU A 143 91.53 -40.47 31.33
N LEU A 144 92.32 -39.67 32.06
CA LEU A 144 93.75 -39.60 31.88
C LEU A 144 94.43 -40.41 32.97
N CYS A 145 95.47 -41.15 32.59
CA CYS A 145 96.32 -41.83 33.56
C CYS A 145 97.26 -40.82 34.22
N GLU A 146 96.93 -40.40 35.43
CA GLU A 146 97.76 -39.51 36.25
C GLU A 146 98.30 -40.26 37.46
N SER A 147 99.63 -40.38 37.55
CA SER A 147 100.31 -41.07 38.66
C SER A 147 99.85 -42.52 38.88
N GLY A 148 99.55 -43.24 37.80
CA GLY A 148 99.12 -44.64 37.86
C GLY A 148 97.66 -44.86 38.23
N VAL A 149 96.87 -43.80 38.35
CA VAL A 149 95.43 -43.83 38.61
C VAL A 149 94.69 -43.15 37.46
N CYS A 150 93.57 -43.73 37.03
CA CYS A 150 92.70 -43.11 36.04
C CYS A 150 91.91 -41.97 36.70
N VAL A 151 92.08 -40.75 36.16
CA VAL A 151 91.42 -39.54 36.64
C VAL A 151 90.55 -39.00 35.51
N CYS A 152 89.25 -38.87 35.77
CA CYS A 152 88.32 -38.34 34.78
C CYS A 152 88.62 -36.87 34.46
N GLN A 153 88.63 -36.53 33.16
CA GLN A 153 88.78 -35.16 32.70
C GLN A 153 87.40 -34.53 32.47
N PRO A 154 87.04 -33.46 33.22
CA PRO A 154 85.76 -32.81 33.04
C PRO A 154 85.73 -32.10 31.68
N GLU A 155 84.61 -32.25 30.97
CA GLU A 155 84.37 -31.55 29.72
C GLU A 155 84.40 -30.02 29.89
N ASP A 156 84.69 -29.27 28.82
CA ASP A 156 84.60 -27.81 28.88
C ASP A 156 83.13 -27.32 28.92
N ASN A 157 82.92 -26.04 29.22
CA ASN A 157 81.57 -25.49 29.34
C ASN A 157 80.77 -25.57 28.02
N VAL A 158 81.42 -25.53 26.87
CA VAL A 158 80.74 -25.59 25.57
C VAL A 158 80.25 -27.01 25.30
N ALA A 159 81.09 -28.00 25.57
CA ALA A 159 80.74 -29.42 25.50
C ALA A 159 79.63 -29.79 26.50
N PHE A 160 79.72 -29.29 27.74
CA PHE A 160 78.68 -29.46 28.76
C PHE A 160 77.31 -28.98 28.31
N CYS A 161 77.23 -27.74 27.79
CA CYS A 161 75.97 -27.16 27.30
C CYS A 161 75.44 -27.89 26.06
N ALA A 162 76.33 -28.27 25.13
CA ALA A 162 75.96 -29.03 23.94
C ALA A 162 75.41 -30.42 24.27
N ARG A 163 76.03 -31.13 25.22
CA ARG A 163 75.57 -32.45 25.70
C ARG A 163 74.18 -32.38 26.33
N LEU A 164 73.91 -31.32 27.08
CA LEU A 164 72.61 -31.11 27.74
C LEU A 164 71.56 -30.50 26.81
N ALA A 165 71.93 -30.14 25.57
CA ALA A 165 71.07 -29.48 24.60
C ALA A 165 70.39 -28.23 25.17
N THR A 166 71.19 -27.39 25.85
CA THR A 166 70.79 -26.12 26.45
C THR A 166 71.44 -24.94 25.73
N ASP A 167 70.62 -23.95 25.38
CA ASP A 167 71.02 -22.82 24.53
C ASP A 167 71.22 -21.52 25.33
N CYS A 168 70.58 -21.42 26.49
CA CYS A 168 70.51 -20.19 27.29
C CYS A 168 70.51 -20.46 28.82
N GLY A 169 70.94 -19.46 29.60
CA GLY A 169 70.73 -19.42 31.04
C GLY A 169 71.71 -20.26 31.86
N VAL A 170 71.40 -20.41 33.16
CA VAL A 170 72.23 -21.18 34.09
C VAL A 170 71.69 -22.60 34.19
N VAL A 171 72.58 -23.58 34.06
CA VAL A 171 72.29 -25.01 34.12
C VAL A 171 73.09 -25.63 35.27
N ILE A 172 72.42 -26.45 36.07
CA ILE A 172 73.03 -27.24 37.14
C ILE A 172 72.82 -28.71 36.79
N ALA A 173 73.91 -29.42 36.49
CA ALA A 173 73.87 -30.84 36.12
C ALA A 173 75.24 -31.49 36.34
N PRO A 174 75.31 -32.82 36.50
CA PRO A 174 76.57 -33.55 36.52
C PRO A 174 77.29 -33.44 35.17
N ASP A 175 78.61 -33.26 35.21
CA ASP A 175 79.47 -33.39 34.04
C ASP A 175 79.66 -34.86 33.63
N ASN A 176 80.49 -35.09 32.62
CA ASN A 176 80.87 -36.44 32.16
C ASN A 176 81.64 -37.26 33.21
N CYS A 177 82.11 -36.64 34.29
CA CYS A 177 82.78 -37.29 35.42
C CYS A 177 81.84 -37.53 36.61
N GLY A 178 80.56 -37.13 36.50
CA GLY A 178 79.56 -37.27 37.56
C GLY A 178 79.59 -36.17 38.61
N GLU A 179 80.44 -35.15 38.48
CA GLU A 179 80.50 -34.04 39.42
C GLU A 179 79.50 -32.94 39.02
N GLU A 180 78.70 -32.45 39.98
CA GLU A 180 77.71 -31.41 39.72
C GLU A 180 78.38 -30.07 39.39
N ARG A 181 78.02 -29.48 38.26
CA ARG A 181 78.54 -28.18 37.82
C ARG A 181 77.42 -27.19 37.57
N THR A 182 77.71 -25.93 37.89
CA THR A 182 76.88 -24.78 37.52
C THR A 182 77.53 -24.04 36.35
N VAL A 183 76.93 -24.13 35.17
CA VAL A 183 77.46 -23.54 33.93
C VAL A 183 76.42 -22.60 33.33
N THR A 184 76.86 -21.43 32.84
CA THR A 184 76.00 -20.53 32.05
C THR A 184 76.14 -20.89 30.58
N CYS A 185 75.08 -21.46 30.02
CA CYS A 185 75.00 -21.88 28.63
C CYS A 185 74.41 -20.74 27.81
N GLY A 186 75.22 -19.90 27.17
CA GLY A 186 74.74 -18.93 26.17
C GLY A 186 73.72 -17.86 26.63
N THR A 187 73.20 -17.13 25.65
CA THR A 187 72.11 -16.13 25.76
C THR A 187 71.24 -16.22 24.51
N CYS A 188 69.95 -15.91 24.63
CA CYS A 188 69.05 -15.96 23.49
C CYS A 188 69.28 -14.81 22.49
N PRO A 189 69.02 -15.04 21.17
CA PRO A 189 68.96 -13.98 20.18
C PRO A 189 67.94 -12.89 20.56
N ASP A 190 68.11 -11.70 19.98
CA ASP A 190 67.22 -10.57 20.25
C ASP A 190 65.74 -10.94 20.01
N GLY A 191 64.90 -10.78 21.04
CA GLY A 191 63.46 -11.04 21.00
C GLY A 191 63.03 -12.38 21.64
N ASP A 192 63.95 -13.34 21.76
CA ASP A 192 63.68 -14.62 22.41
C ASP A 192 63.90 -14.54 23.92
N ILE A 193 63.10 -15.30 24.67
CA ILE A 193 63.24 -15.46 26.11
C ILE A 193 63.84 -16.83 26.42
N CYS A 194 64.68 -16.88 27.45
CA CYS A 194 65.20 -18.14 27.94
C CYS A 194 64.13 -18.85 28.76
N GLY A 195 63.65 -20.00 28.26
CA GLY A 195 62.67 -20.84 28.94
C GLY A 195 63.24 -21.51 30.19
N ALA A 196 62.35 -22.09 31.00
CA ALA A 196 62.73 -22.84 32.19
C ALA A 196 63.49 -24.15 31.86
N ASP A 197 63.40 -24.61 30.62
CA ASP A 197 64.13 -25.74 30.05
C ASP A 197 65.49 -25.33 29.45
N ASN A 198 65.93 -24.09 29.70
CA ASN A 198 67.19 -23.53 29.19
C ASN A 198 67.27 -23.50 27.65
N ARG A 199 66.11 -23.43 26.97
CA ARG A 199 66.01 -23.24 25.53
C ARG A 199 65.43 -21.88 25.20
N CYS A 200 65.87 -21.32 24.09
CA CYS A 200 65.33 -20.05 23.61
C CYS A 200 63.96 -20.26 22.98
N THR A 201 62.98 -19.54 23.51
CA THR A 201 61.61 -19.56 23.01
C THR A 201 61.18 -18.14 22.67
N CYS A 202 60.55 -17.97 21.53
CA CYS A 202 59.94 -16.70 21.17
C CYS A 202 58.64 -16.52 21.97
N PRO A 203 58.46 -15.43 22.73
CA PRO A 203 57.32 -15.25 23.63
C PRO A 203 55.97 -15.12 22.89
N GLY A 204 56.00 -14.81 21.59
CA GLY A 204 54.83 -14.55 20.76
C GLY A 204 54.08 -13.28 21.16
N GLU A 205 53.30 -12.74 20.23
CA GLU A 205 52.39 -11.63 20.51
C GLU A 205 51.08 -12.13 21.16
N SER A 206 50.44 -11.25 21.92
CA SER A 206 49.08 -11.47 22.42
C SER A 206 48.06 -11.42 21.28
N ILE A 207 46.87 -11.98 21.51
CA ILE A 207 45.77 -11.93 20.53
C ILE A 207 45.41 -10.47 20.20
N THR A 208 45.36 -9.58 21.19
CA THR A 208 45.07 -8.16 20.98
C THR A 208 46.11 -7.49 20.08
N GLU A 209 47.40 -7.72 20.34
CA GLU A 209 48.47 -7.16 19.51
C GLU A 209 48.40 -7.71 18.07
N LEU A 210 48.14 -9.01 17.90
CA LEU A 210 47.98 -9.61 16.58
C LEU A 210 46.78 -9.05 15.83
N CYS A 211 45.66 -8.80 16.51
CA CYS A 211 44.48 -8.17 15.92
C CYS A 211 44.79 -6.75 15.42
N GLU A 212 45.45 -5.93 16.25
CA GLU A 212 45.85 -4.55 15.89
C GLU A 212 46.86 -4.53 14.74
N GLN A 213 47.91 -5.34 14.81
CA GLN A 213 48.96 -5.41 13.77
C GLN A 213 48.42 -5.87 12.42
N ASN A 214 47.42 -6.77 12.41
CA ASN A 214 46.83 -7.30 11.19
C ASN A 214 45.56 -6.56 10.75
N SER A 215 45.18 -5.48 11.43
CA SER A 215 43.96 -4.70 11.14
C SER A 215 42.69 -5.56 11.10
N VAL A 216 42.58 -6.48 12.06
CA VAL A 216 41.45 -7.42 12.22
C VAL A 216 40.62 -6.93 13.40
N GLU A 217 39.39 -6.49 13.12
CA GLU A 217 38.50 -5.87 14.12
C GLU A 217 37.48 -6.86 14.71
N CYS A 218 37.20 -7.96 13.99
CA CYS A 218 36.18 -8.93 14.37
C CYS A 218 36.42 -10.32 13.72
N ASP A 219 35.70 -11.33 14.22
CA ASP A 219 35.78 -12.73 13.80
C ASP A 219 37.19 -13.34 13.95
N THR A 220 37.37 -14.54 13.39
CA THR A 220 38.64 -15.26 13.40
C THR A 220 39.45 -15.01 12.13
N ARG A 221 40.77 -15.04 12.28
CA ARG A 221 41.71 -14.99 11.16
C ARG A 221 42.97 -15.79 11.47
N SER A 222 43.53 -16.43 10.45
CA SER A 222 44.86 -17.02 10.54
C SER A 222 45.92 -15.99 10.20
N VAL A 223 46.84 -15.75 11.13
CA VAL A 223 47.97 -14.83 10.98
C VAL A 223 49.27 -15.55 11.29
N VAL A 224 50.38 -15.02 10.80
CA VAL A 224 51.72 -15.47 11.20
C VAL A 224 52.22 -14.49 12.25
N ASP A 225 52.62 -14.99 13.41
CA ASP A 225 53.16 -14.18 14.50
C ASP A 225 54.63 -13.80 14.26
N GLY A 226 55.21 -12.97 15.13
CA GLY A 226 56.60 -12.54 15.04
C GLY A 226 57.61 -13.69 15.16
N CYS A 227 57.18 -14.84 15.66
CA CYS A 227 57.96 -16.07 15.80
C CYS A 227 57.89 -16.96 14.54
N GLY A 228 57.11 -16.57 13.53
CA GLY A 228 56.89 -17.36 12.32
C GLY A 228 55.86 -18.48 12.50
N GLN A 229 55.15 -18.55 13.63
CA GLN A 229 54.12 -19.54 13.88
C GLN A 229 52.78 -19.06 13.30
N THR A 230 52.09 -19.94 12.58
CA THR A 230 50.71 -19.66 12.14
C THR A 230 49.75 -19.86 13.31
N ARG A 231 48.98 -18.84 13.64
CA ARG A 231 48.02 -18.83 14.75
C ARG A 231 46.65 -18.39 14.25
N GLU A 232 45.61 -19.03 14.76
CA GLU A 232 44.23 -18.55 14.60
C GLU A 232 43.93 -17.58 15.76
N ILE A 233 43.62 -16.33 15.42
CA ILE A 233 43.25 -15.29 16.38
C ILE A 233 41.76 -15.02 16.27
N ASN A 234 41.10 -14.69 17.39
CA ASN A 234 39.72 -14.22 17.42
C ASN A 234 39.72 -12.79 17.97
N CYS A 235 39.32 -11.83 17.13
CA CYS A 235 39.34 -10.41 17.46
C CYS A 235 38.00 -9.90 18.01
N GLY A 236 37.11 -10.82 18.39
CA GLY A 236 35.81 -10.52 18.97
C GLY A 236 34.74 -10.26 17.93
N SER A 237 33.69 -9.54 18.34
CA SER A 237 32.57 -9.12 17.50
C SER A 237 32.46 -7.60 17.49
N CYS A 238 31.89 -7.05 16.40
CA CYS A 238 31.59 -5.62 16.32
C CYS A 238 30.70 -5.17 17.48
N GLN A 239 31.06 -4.06 18.10
CA GLN A 239 30.36 -3.49 19.26
C GLN A 239 29.49 -2.29 18.88
N GLY A 240 29.67 -1.70 17.69
CA GLY A 240 28.83 -0.61 17.20
C GLY A 240 27.43 -1.08 16.83
N THR A 241 26.44 -0.23 17.07
CA THR A 241 25.05 -0.48 16.63
C THR A 241 25.01 -0.56 15.11
N GLY A 242 24.32 -1.56 14.56
CA GLY A 242 24.19 -1.73 13.11
C GLY A 242 25.46 -2.21 12.39
N GLU A 243 26.55 -2.45 13.12
CA GLU A 243 27.78 -2.99 12.54
C GLU A 243 27.69 -4.50 12.32
N SER A 244 28.26 -4.92 11.20
CA SER A 244 28.42 -6.33 10.86
C SER A 244 29.87 -6.60 10.50
N CYS A 245 30.36 -7.78 10.89
CA CYS A 245 31.69 -8.21 10.51
C CYS A 245 31.70 -8.59 9.03
N THR A 246 32.57 -7.94 8.26
CA THR A 246 32.77 -8.25 6.84
C THR A 246 33.67 -9.47 6.66
N LEU A 247 33.68 -10.05 5.46
CA LEU A 247 34.60 -11.15 5.10
C LEU A 247 36.09 -10.76 5.23
N ASP A 248 36.40 -9.48 5.23
CA ASP A 248 37.76 -8.95 5.45
C ASP A 248 38.06 -8.70 6.94
N ASN A 249 37.21 -9.19 7.86
CA ASN A 249 37.31 -9.03 9.31
C ASN A 249 37.27 -7.57 9.78
N ARG A 250 36.58 -6.70 9.04
CA ARG A 250 36.36 -5.29 9.41
C ARG A 250 34.92 -5.07 9.85
N CYS A 251 34.72 -4.24 10.87
CA CYS A 251 33.40 -3.81 11.29
C CYS A 251 32.91 -2.71 10.36
N VAL A 252 31.78 -2.98 9.69
CA VAL A 252 31.15 -2.01 8.79
C VAL A 252 29.68 -1.91 9.16
N CYS A 253 29.24 -0.67 9.37
CA CYS A 253 27.81 -0.39 9.51
C CYS A 253 27.17 -0.32 8.13
N THR A 254 26.10 -1.11 7.95
CA THR A 254 25.24 -1.01 6.77
C THR A 254 24.00 -0.23 7.18
N ALA A 255 23.85 0.97 6.63
CA ALA A 255 22.67 1.80 6.88
C ALA A 255 21.44 1.15 6.27
N LEU A 256 20.31 1.24 6.98
CA LEU A 256 18.99 0.89 6.44
C LEU A 256 18.71 1.72 5.17
N SER A 257 17.97 1.12 4.24
CA SER A 257 17.50 1.83 3.06
C SER A 257 16.50 2.94 3.42
N ASP A 258 16.31 3.90 2.51
CA ASP A 258 15.38 5.01 2.73
C ASP A 258 13.95 4.52 2.95
N GLU A 259 13.55 3.46 2.25
CA GLU A 259 12.23 2.83 2.36
C GLU A 259 12.04 2.20 3.74
N GLU A 260 13.02 1.42 4.20
CA GLU A 260 12.98 0.81 5.54
C GLU A 260 12.95 1.86 6.66
N LEU A 261 13.70 2.96 6.51
CA LEU A 261 13.68 4.06 7.49
C LEU A 261 12.34 4.81 7.49
N CYS A 262 11.73 5.04 6.33
CA CYS A 262 10.41 5.65 6.26
C CYS A 262 9.35 4.74 6.92
N ASP A 263 9.44 3.42 6.72
CA ASP A 263 8.53 2.45 7.32
C ASP A 263 8.70 2.34 8.84
N ASP A 264 9.93 2.29 9.36
CA ASP A 264 10.23 2.23 10.79
C ASP A 264 9.65 3.43 11.56
N TYR A 265 9.66 4.61 10.94
CA TYR A 265 9.07 5.83 11.48
C TYR A 265 7.62 6.05 11.05
N SER A 266 7.03 5.10 10.32
CA SER A 266 5.66 5.15 9.79
C SER A 266 5.37 6.39 8.95
N ALA A 267 6.38 6.99 8.31
CA ALA A 267 6.28 8.17 7.48
C ALA A 267 5.79 7.79 6.07
N GLN A 268 4.62 8.31 5.68
CA GLN A 268 3.98 8.03 4.38
C GLN A 268 4.30 9.07 3.31
N CYS A 269 4.76 10.25 3.72
CA CYS A 269 4.99 11.37 2.84
C CYS A 269 5.99 12.38 3.42
N GLY A 270 6.50 13.25 2.55
CA GLY A 270 7.25 14.43 2.97
C GLY A 270 8.69 14.14 3.40
N ALA A 271 9.36 15.18 3.91
CA ALA A 271 10.72 15.08 4.37
C ALA A 271 10.77 14.54 5.81
N LEU A 272 11.57 13.52 6.05
CA LEU A 272 11.79 12.93 7.37
C LEU A 272 13.27 13.09 7.73
N THR A 273 13.58 13.64 8.91
CA THR A 273 14.95 13.75 9.42
C THR A 273 15.13 12.78 10.58
N VAL A 274 16.02 11.81 10.42
CA VAL A 274 16.27 10.75 11.41
C VAL A 274 17.76 10.48 11.53
N THR A 275 18.16 9.95 12.67
CA THR A 275 19.47 9.32 12.84
C THR A 275 19.32 7.84 12.48
N ASP A 276 20.11 7.36 11.54
CA ASP A 276 20.06 5.96 11.15
C ASP A 276 20.73 5.03 12.17
N ASN A 277 20.70 3.73 11.91
CA ASN A 277 21.32 2.72 12.77
C ASN A 277 22.84 2.82 12.87
N CYS A 278 23.49 3.58 11.96
CA CYS A 278 24.91 3.87 11.96
C CYS A 278 25.26 5.16 12.71
N GLY A 279 24.26 5.90 13.19
CA GLY A 279 24.45 7.16 13.91
C GLY A 279 24.52 8.39 13.01
N ASP A 280 24.32 8.24 11.70
CA ASP A 280 24.35 9.35 10.75
C ASP A 280 22.97 10.02 10.67
N GLU A 281 22.94 11.37 10.73
CA GLU A 281 21.72 12.13 10.50
C GLU A 281 21.43 12.20 8.99
N ARG A 282 20.21 11.82 8.61
CA ARG A 282 19.77 11.72 7.22
C ARG A 282 18.44 12.43 7.03
N VAL A 283 18.29 13.10 5.88
CA VAL A 283 17.03 13.68 5.42
C VAL A 283 16.51 12.84 4.26
N LEU A 284 15.40 12.15 4.51
CA LEU A 284 14.73 11.23 3.61
C LEU A 284 13.52 11.92 2.98
N ASN A 285 13.09 11.45 1.82
CA ASN A 285 11.80 11.82 1.26
C ASN A 285 10.92 10.57 1.19
N CYS A 286 9.98 10.46 2.13
CA CYS A 286 9.10 9.31 2.29
C CYS A 286 7.92 9.30 1.30
N GLY A 287 8.04 10.05 0.20
CA GLY A 287 7.08 10.06 -0.89
C GLY A 287 6.08 11.22 -0.81
N THR A 288 4.98 11.06 -1.54
CA THR A 288 3.92 12.06 -1.66
C THR A 288 2.56 11.38 -1.51
N CYS A 289 1.61 12.09 -0.91
CA CYS A 289 0.23 11.60 -0.84
C CYS A 289 -0.38 11.45 -2.23
N THR A 290 -1.04 10.32 -2.46
CA THR A 290 -1.65 9.98 -3.74
C THR A 290 -3.18 10.00 -3.69
N GLY A 291 -3.78 10.04 -2.49
CA GLY A 291 -5.20 10.21 -2.33
C GLY A 291 -5.67 11.60 -2.76
N THR A 292 -6.88 11.66 -3.28
CA THR A 292 -7.53 12.91 -3.68
C THR A 292 -7.68 13.83 -2.47
N GLY A 293 -7.27 15.09 -2.58
CA GLY A 293 -7.40 16.08 -1.51
C GLY A 293 -6.52 15.85 -0.29
N GLU A 294 -5.66 14.82 -0.30
CA GLU A 294 -4.71 14.58 0.77
C GLU A 294 -3.56 15.58 0.75
N SER A 295 -3.10 15.93 1.94
CA SER A 295 -1.94 16.76 2.17
C SER A 295 -1.04 16.08 3.20
N CYS A 296 0.27 16.25 3.05
CA CYS A 296 1.21 15.71 4.01
C CYS A 296 1.23 16.59 5.26
N THR A 297 1.05 15.97 6.42
CA THR A 297 1.13 16.66 7.72
C THR A 297 2.59 16.79 8.18
N ASP A 298 2.79 17.57 9.23
CA ASP A 298 4.10 17.69 9.90
C ASP A 298 4.56 16.37 10.55
N ASP A 299 3.62 15.45 10.81
CA ASP A 299 3.90 14.09 11.32
C ASP A 299 4.14 13.08 10.17
N ASN A 300 4.40 13.56 8.95
CA ASN A 300 4.64 12.76 7.76
C ASN A 300 3.51 11.78 7.40
N GLN A 301 2.26 12.10 7.78
CA GLN A 301 1.07 11.32 7.44
C GLN A 301 0.29 11.98 6.33
N CYS A 302 -0.32 11.16 5.47
CA CYS A 302 -1.30 11.67 4.52
C CYS A 302 -2.63 11.91 5.23
N PHE A 303 -3.10 13.14 5.15
CA PHE A 303 -4.35 13.56 5.77
C PHE A 303 -5.18 14.36 4.77
N CYS A 304 -6.43 13.95 4.59
CA CYS A 304 -7.41 14.75 3.89
C CYS A 304 -8.24 15.58 4.89
N PRO A 305 -8.16 16.91 4.86
CA PRO A 305 -8.98 17.75 5.74
C PRO A 305 -10.46 17.59 5.39
N ALA A 306 -11.29 17.42 6.41
CA ALA A 306 -12.73 17.28 6.24
C ALA A 306 -13.32 18.53 5.55
N GLN A 307 -14.00 18.31 4.42
CA GLN A 307 -14.79 19.33 3.76
C GLN A 307 -15.96 19.79 4.65
N SER A 308 -16.23 21.10 4.66
CA SER A 308 -17.41 21.62 5.35
C SER A 308 -18.68 21.32 4.55
N GLN A 309 -19.84 21.36 5.21
CA GLN A 309 -21.12 21.20 4.53
C GLN A 309 -21.33 22.30 3.48
N GLU A 310 -20.97 23.55 3.79
CA GLU A 310 -21.13 24.67 2.87
C GLU A 310 -20.28 24.51 1.62
N SER A 311 -19.01 24.10 1.75
CA SER A 311 -18.15 23.90 0.59
C SER A 311 -18.56 22.67 -0.21
N PHE A 312 -18.98 21.58 0.44
CA PHE A 312 -19.52 20.39 -0.26
C PHE A 312 -20.73 20.76 -1.12
N CYS A 313 -21.66 21.53 -0.57
CA CYS A 313 -22.85 21.96 -1.30
C CYS A 313 -22.51 22.93 -2.43
N ALA A 314 -21.57 23.86 -2.23
CA ALA A 314 -21.10 24.76 -3.27
C ALA A 314 -20.40 24.01 -4.42
N ASP A 315 -19.55 23.02 -4.11
CA ASP A 315 -18.84 22.22 -5.12
C ASP A 315 -19.79 21.35 -5.96
N ASN A 316 -20.97 21.03 -5.42
CA ASN A 316 -22.04 20.30 -6.11
C ASN A 316 -23.14 21.22 -6.66
N ASP A 317 -22.90 22.53 -6.71
CA ASP A 317 -23.87 23.55 -7.14
C ASP A 317 -25.23 23.47 -6.43
N ALA A 318 -25.32 22.90 -5.24
CA ALA A 318 -26.59 22.60 -4.56
C ALA A 318 -26.99 23.69 -3.54
N GLN A 319 -28.23 24.16 -3.65
CA GLN A 319 -28.81 25.20 -2.76
C GLN A 319 -29.72 24.61 -1.67
N CYS A 320 -30.20 23.38 -1.86
CA CYS A 320 -31.15 22.72 -0.97
C CYS A 320 -31.14 21.20 -1.13
N GLY A 321 -31.81 20.50 -0.21
CA GLY A 321 -32.05 19.06 -0.31
C GLY A 321 -30.82 18.21 0.02
N ASN A 322 -30.94 16.89 -0.10
CA ASN A 322 -29.82 15.98 0.13
C ASN A 322 -29.05 15.76 -1.18
N VAL A 323 -27.73 15.84 -1.12
CA VAL A 323 -26.81 15.54 -2.22
C VAL A 323 -25.92 14.39 -1.80
N THR A 324 -25.80 13.38 -2.68
CA THR A 324 -24.88 12.26 -2.51
C THR A 324 -23.79 12.34 -3.57
N ALA A 325 -22.56 12.59 -3.14
CA ALA A 325 -21.40 12.73 -4.01
C ALA A 325 -20.11 12.48 -3.22
N ASP A 326 -19.01 12.28 -3.94
CA ASP A 326 -17.69 12.20 -3.32
C ASP A 326 -17.30 13.54 -2.72
N ASN A 327 -16.77 13.54 -1.49
CA ASN A 327 -16.16 14.72 -0.88
C ASN A 327 -14.80 15.03 -1.51
N ASN A 328 -14.13 16.07 -1.03
CA ASN A 328 -12.76 16.41 -1.42
C ASN A 328 -11.72 15.29 -1.21
N CYS A 329 -12.01 14.30 -0.38
CA CYS A 329 -11.17 13.13 -0.10
C CYS A 329 -11.46 11.94 -1.03
N GLY A 330 -12.52 12.02 -1.85
CA GLY A 330 -12.99 10.91 -2.67
C GLY A 330 -13.94 9.94 -1.94
N ASP A 331 -14.38 10.24 -0.72
CA ASP A 331 -15.37 9.44 0.01
C ASP A 331 -16.79 9.87 -0.35
N GLU A 332 -17.65 8.91 -0.72
CA GLU A 332 -19.08 9.18 -0.97
C GLU A 332 -19.77 9.61 0.34
N ARG A 333 -20.39 10.78 0.33
CA ARG A 333 -21.15 11.33 1.46
C ARG A 333 -22.51 11.81 1.02
N THR A 334 -23.49 11.69 1.92
CA THR A 334 -24.80 12.32 1.76
C THR A 334 -24.91 13.51 2.71
N ILE A 335 -24.99 14.71 2.16
CA ILE A 335 -25.06 15.97 2.91
C ILE A 335 -26.34 16.71 2.55
N ASN A 336 -27.03 17.25 3.56
CA ASN A 336 -28.18 18.11 3.36
C ASN A 336 -27.73 19.56 3.14
N CYS A 337 -27.99 20.13 1.97
CA CYS A 337 -27.63 21.49 1.59
C CYS A 337 -28.63 22.55 2.03
N GLY A 338 -29.52 22.21 2.96
CA GLY A 338 -30.49 23.10 3.56
C GLY A 338 -31.87 23.05 2.90
N LEU A 339 -32.68 24.05 3.24
CA LEU A 339 -34.01 24.26 2.71
C LEU A 339 -34.05 25.60 1.99
N CYS A 340 -34.92 25.71 0.99
CA CYS A 340 -35.19 27.00 0.34
C CYS A 340 -35.84 27.96 1.32
N THR A 341 -35.36 29.20 1.33
CA THR A 341 -35.84 30.25 2.25
C THR A 341 -36.68 31.31 1.54
N GLY A 342 -36.68 31.34 0.20
CA GLY A 342 -37.56 32.21 -0.57
C GLY A 342 -39.02 31.81 -0.45
N THR A 343 -39.89 32.82 -0.54
CA THR A 343 -41.35 32.58 -0.50
C THR A 343 -41.77 31.83 -1.76
N GLY A 344 -42.54 30.75 -1.61
CA GLY A 344 -42.99 29.93 -2.74
C GLY A 344 -41.92 29.03 -3.37
N GLU A 345 -40.70 29.02 -2.82
CA GLU A 345 -39.63 28.16 -3.33
C GLU A 345 -39.78 26.72 -2.83
N ASN A 346 -39.52 25.79 -3.74
CA ASN A 346 -39.38 24.38 -3.44
C ASN A 346 -38.02 23.91 -3.94
N CYS A 347 -37.50 22.88 -3.28
CA CYS A 347 -36.28 22.25 -3.74
C CYS A 347 -36.60 21.37 -4.96
N SER A 348 -35.96 21.66 -6.09
CA SER A 348 -36.05 20.83 -7.30
C SER A 348 -35.27 19.52 -7.15
N LEU A 349 -35.43 18.61 -8.10
CA LEU A 349 -34.64 17.38 -8.17
C LEU A 349 -33.16 17.63 -8.45
N ASP A 350 -32.82 18.78 -9.04
CA ASP A 350 -31.45 19.22 -9.30
C ASP A 350 -30.88 20.05 -8.14
N ASN A 351 -31.47 19.93 -6.95
CA ASN A 351 -31.06 20.60 -5.71
C ASN A 351 -31.01 22.14 -5.80
N GLN A 352 -31.72 22.73 -6.77
CA GLN A 352 -31.91 24.18 -6.90
C GLN A 352 -33.20 24.63 -6.21
N CYS A 353 -33.17 25.81 -5.62
CA CYS A 353 -34.39 26.47 -5.16
C CYS A 353 -35.12 27.09 -6.35
N VAL A 354 -36.30 26.55 -6.64
CA VAL A 354 -37.16 27.03 -7.73
C VAL A 354 -38.49 27.48 -7.16
N CYS A 355 -38.93 28.66 -7.56
CA CYS A 355 -40.24 29.14 -7.14
C CYS A 355 -41.34 28.47 -7.95
N ASN A 356 -42.34 27.92 -7.25
CA ASN A 356 -43.53 27.39 -7.88
C ASN A 356 -44.66 28.44 -7.76
N PRO A 357 -45.05 29.11 -8.86
CA PRO A 357 -46.10 30.10 -8.81
C PRO A 357 -47.44 29.46 -8.42
N ILE A 358 -48.25 30.17 -7.65
CA ILE A 358 -49.63 29.75 -7.36
C ILE A 358 -50.39 29.58 -8.70
N LEU A 359 -51.13 28.48 -8.81
CA LEU A 359 -51.95 28.20 -9.99
C LEU A 359 -53.03 29.28 -10.17
N ASP A 360 -53.28 29.62 -11.43
CA ASP A 360 -54.15 30.74 -11.77
C ASP A 360 -55.58 30.53 -11.26
N GLU A 361 -56.10 29.30 -11.35
CA GLU A 361 -57.41 28.93 -10.81
C GLU A 361 -57.51 29.17 -9.29
N THR A 362 -56.47 28.80 -8.53
CA THR A 362 -56.42 29.05 -7.08
C THR A 362 -56.41 30.54 -6.78
N TYR A 363 -55.58 31.31 -7.50
CA TYR A 363 -55.48 32.75 -7.29
C TYR A 363 -56.79 33.46 -7.64
N CYS A 364 -57.40 33.11 -8.77
CA CYS A 364 -58.70 33.63 -9.20
C CYS A 364 -59.80 33.32 -8.18
N ALA A 365 -59.86 32.08 -7.68
CA ALA A 365 -60.81 31.68 -6.63
C ALA A 365 -60.61 32.48 -5.33
N ASP A 366 -59.37 32.67 -4.88
CA ASP A 366 -59.05 33.44 -3.67
C ASP A 366 -59.42 34.93 -3.80
N LYS A 367 -59.36 35.47 -5.02
CA LYS A 367 -59.81 36.84 -5.33
C LYS A 367 -61.29 36.93 -5.65
N GLY A 368 -62.00 35.80 -5.73
CA GLY A 368 -63.42 35.75 -6.05
C GLY A 368 -63.74 36.10 -7.51
N ALA A 369 -62.78 35.98 -8.42
CA ALA A 369 -62.96 36.19 -9.85
C ALA A 369 -63.43 34.88 -10.52
N ALA A 370 -64.57 34.94 -11.20
CA ALA A 370 -65.17 33.83 -11.94
C ALA A 370 -64.92 33.91 -13.46
N CYS A 371 -64.45 35.06 -13.96
CA CYS A 371 -64.18 35.29 -15.37
C CYS A 371 -63.23 36.49 -15.58
N GLY A 372 -62.75 36.66 -16.81
CA GLY A 372 -61.95 37.81 -17.23
C GLY A 372 -60.50 37.73 -16.77
N THR A 373 -59.76 38.83 -16.91
CA THR A 373 -58.34 38.86 -16.57
C THR A 373 -58.07 39.60 -15.27
N LEU A 374 -57.07 39.16 -14.51
CA LEU A 374 -56.55 39.84 -13.33
C LEU A 374 -55.07 40.16 -13.54
N GLU A 375 -54.70 41.41 -13.24
CA GLU A 375 -53.31 41.85 -13.23
C GLU A 375 -52.72 41.64 -11.83
N LEU A 376 -51.68 40.82 -11.75
CA LEU A 376 -50.94 40.57 -10.52
C LEU A 376 -49.58 41.27 -10.60
N PRO A 377 -49.38 42.39 -9.87
CA PRO A 377 -48.13 43.15 -9.91
C PRO A 377 -46.92 42.34 -9.45
N SER A 378 -47.14 41.35 -8.58
CA SER A 378 -46.15 40.40 -8.08
C SER A 378 -46.86 39.17 -7.55
N ASP A 379 -46.56 38.00 -8.10
CA ASP A 379 -46.97 36.72 -7.54
C ASP A 379 -46.13 36.33 -6.32
N ASN A 380 -46.34 35.12 -5.80
CA ASN A 380 -45.55 34.58 -4.69
C ASN A 380 -44.06 34.35 -5.06
N CYS A 381 -43.72 34.42 -6.35
CA CYS A 381 -42.38 34.32 -6.89
C CYS A 381 -41.77 35.70 -7.24
N GLY A 382 -42.45 36.79 -6.91
CA GLY A 382 -41.96 38.14 -7.20
C GLY A 382 -42.13 38.56 -8.66
N GLN A 383 -42.80 37.77 -9.50
CA GLN A 383 -42.94 38.04 -10.93
C GLN A 383 -44.32 38.64 -11.24
N PRO A 384 -44.41 39.66 -12.11
CA PRO A 384 -45.69 40.16 -12.58
C PRO A 384 -46.33 39.14 -13.52
N ARG A 385 -47.65 38.92 -13.37
CA ARG A 385 -48.42 37.98 -14.20
C ARG A 385 -49.78 38.57 -14.56
N THR A 386 -50.23 38.33 -15.78
CA THR A 386 -51.64 38.50 -16.17
C THR A 386 -52.29 37.12 -16.10
N LEU A 387 -53.31 36.97 -15.27
CA LEU A 387 -54.02 35.72 -15.05
C LEU A 387 -55.36 35.76 -15.77
N ASP A 388 -55.68 34.69 -16.50
CA ASP A 388 -56.98 34.49 -17.11
C ASP A 388 -57.85 33.64 -16.18
N CYS A 389 -58.86 34.25 -15.57
CA CYS A 389 -59.80 33.60 -14.66
C CYS A 389 -60.96 32.91 -15.42
N GLY A 390 -60.83 32.76 -16.75
CA GLY A 390 -61.73 32.02 -17.60
C GLY A 390 -62.84 32.88 -18.20
N THR A 391 -63.77 32.20 -18.87
CA THR A 391 -64.95 32.80 -19.51
C THR A 391 -66.22 32.34 -18.81
N CYS A 392 -67.25 33.18 -18.83
CA CYS A 392 -68.56 32.79 -18.32
C CYS A 392 -69.17 31.63 -19.13
N SER A 393 -69.96 30.81 -18.46
CA SER A 393 -70.68 29.71 -19.11
C SER A 393 -71.93 30.24 -19.81
N GLY A 394 -72.22 29.73 -21.01
CA GLY A 394 -73.34 30.20 -21.81
C GLY A 394 -73.08 31.58 -22.42
N ASN A 395 -74.10 32.44 -22.43
CA ASN A 395 -74.01 33.79 -23.01
C ASN A 395 -73.84 34.88 -21.95
N ASP A 396 -73.61 34.50 -20.68
CA ASP A 396 -73.39 35.44 -19.58
C ASP A 396 -72.19 36.36 -19.85
N SER A 397 -72.30 37.61 -19.42
CA SER A 397 -71.24 38.61 -19.57
C SER A 397 -70.35 38.66 -18.33
N CYS A 398 -69.06 38.85 -18.55
CA CYS A 398 -68.13 39.13 -17.46
C CYS A 398 -68.15 40.63 -17.16
N ASN A 399 -68.48 41.00 -15.92
CA ASN A 399 -68.50 42.40 -15.50
C ASN A 399 -67.12 42.90 -15.04
N ASP A 400 -67.05 44.20 -14.73
CA ASP A 400 -65.82 44.88 -14.27
C ASP A 400 -65.33 44.40 -12.90
N GLN A 401 -66.13 43.61 -12.18
CA GLN A 401 -65.76 42.94 -10.93
C GLN A 401 -65.33 41.48 -11.15
N ASN A 402 -65.10 41.07 -12.41
CA ASN A 402 -64.69 39.71 -12.78
C ASN A 402 -65.72 38.65 -12.36
N GLN A 403 -67.00 39.01 -12.31
CA GLN A 403 -68.10 38.10 -12.00
C GLN A 403 -68.96 37.86 -13.24
N CYS A 404 -69.44 36.63 -13.37
CA CYS A 404 -70.42 36.29 -14.38
C CYS A 404 -71.78 36.79 -13.95
N GLU A 405 -72.36 37.66 -14.78
CA GLU A 405 -73.71 38.14 -14.61
C GLU A 405 -74.58 37.69 -15.77
N ALA A 406 -75.87 37.53 -15.47
CA ALA A 406 -76.85 37.15 -16.47
C ALA A 406 -76.80 38.16 -17.61
N CYS A 407 -76.62 37.63 -18.82
CA CYS A 407 -76.59 38.43 -20.03
C CYS A 407 -77.80 39.38 -20.10
N GLN A 408 -77.54 40.66 -20.38
CA GLN A 408 -78.60 41.65 -20.56
C GLN A 408 -79.10 41.59 -22.01
N PRO A 409 -80.35 41.14 -22.26
CA PRO A 409 -80.88 41.03 -23.61
C PRO A 409 -80.99 42.42 -24.25
N GLN A 410 -80.69 42.53 -25.55
CA GLN A 410 -80.96 43.73 -26.33
C GLN A 410 -82.40 44.21 -26.12
N THR A 411 -82.60 45.53 -26.08
CA THR A 411 -83.97 46.08 -25.99
C THR A 411 -84.71 45.87 -27.32
N ASP A 412 -86.05 45.89 -27.27
CA ASP A 412 -86.86 45.77 -28.49
C ASP A 412 -86.54 46.89 -29.49
N GLU A 413 -86.30 48.10 -28.99
CA GLU A 413 -85.93 49.28 -29.80
C GLU A 413 -84.62 49.05 -30.55
N ASP A 414 -83.57 48.59 -29.85
CA ASP A 414 -82.27 48.30 -30.48
C ASP A 414 -82.39 47.22 -31.55
N ILE A 415 -83.18 46.17 -31.29
CA ILE A 415 -83.39 45.08 -32.27
C ILE A 415 -84.17 45.59 -33.48
N CYS A 416 -85.21 46.39 -33.27
CA CYS A 416 -85.99 46.98 -34.34
C CYS A 416 -85.12 47.89 -35.22
N ASP A 417 -84.27 48.72 -34.62
CA ASP A 417 -83.33 49.58 -35.32
C ASP A 417 -82.28 48.77 -36.11
N ASP A 418 -81.68 47.76 -35.48
CA ASP A 418 -80.68 46.89 -36.12
C ASP A 418 -81.25 46.10 -37.30
N GLN A 419 -82.51 45.67 -37.21
CA GLN A 419 -83.22 44.96 -38.29
C GLN A 419 -83.87 45.93 -39.30
N GLY A 420 -83.80 47.23 -39.06
CA GLY A 420 -84.43 48.25 -39.91
C GLY A 420 -85.96 48.21 -39.94
N ALA A 421 -86.59 47.63 -38.91
CA ALA A 421 -88.03 47.50 -38.79
C ALA A 421 -88.62 48.76 -38.14
N ALA A 422 -89.35 49.56 -38.92
CA ALA A 422 -90.04 50.76 -38.43
C ALA A 422 -91.42 50.47 -37.82
N CYS A 423 -91.94 49.26 -38.01
CA CYS A 423 -93.21 48.76 -37.49
C CYS A 423 -93.29 47.23 -37.64
N GLY A 424 -94.32 46.61 -37.07
CA GLY A 424 -94.64 45.20 -37.18
C GLY A 424 -93.97 44.34 -36.11
N MET A 425 -94.08 43.02 -36.27
CA MET A 425 -93.48 42.04 -35.36
C MET A 425 -92.30 41.36 -36.07
N ILE A 426 -91.14 41.33 -35.46
CA ILE A 426 -90.03 40.45 -35.84
C ILE A 426 -90.24 39.15 -35.06
N LEU A 427 -90.38 38.03 -35.77
CA LEU A 427 -90.62 36.72 -35.16
C LEU A 427 -89.32 35.93 -35.03
N ASP A 428 -89.24 35.11 -33.97
CA ASP A 428 -88.12 34.18 -33.72
C ASP A 428 -86.73 34.86 -33.74
N HIS A 429 -86.62 36.11 -33.29
CA HIS A 429 -85.34 36.80 -33.23
C HIS A 429 -84.48 36.22 -32.10
N VAL A 430 -83.23 35.87 -32.40
CA VAL A 430 -82.24 35.45 -31.40
C VAL A 430 -81.47 36.68 -30.97
N ASP A 431 -81.68 37.12 -29.72
CA ASP A 431 -80.96 38.28 -29.19
C ASP A 431 -79.47 37.99 -28.93
N ASN A 432 -78.71 39.02 -28.55
CA ASN A 432 -77.30 38.93 -28.15
C ASN A 432 -77.02 37.94 -26.99
N CYS A 433 -78.04 37.57 -26.22
CA CYS A 433 -77.98 36.59 -25.15
C CYS A 433 -78.40 35.18 -25.60
N GLY A 434 -78.65 34.99 -26.90
CA GLY A 434 -79.04 33.73 -27.51
C GLY A 434 -80.48 33.31 -27.20
N ALA A 435 -81.29 34.17 -26.57
CA ALA A 435 -82.69 33.90 -26.32
C ALA A 435 -83.52 34.19 -27.58
N THR A 436 -84.36 33.25 -27.98
CA THR A 436 -85.33 33.45 -29.06
C THR A 436 -86.57 34.16 -28.53
N ARG A 437 -86.92 35.30 -29.13
CA ARG A 437 -88.09 36.09 -28.74
C ARG A 437 -88.72 36.79 -29.92
N ASP A 438 -90.03 37.02 -29.83
CA ASP A 438 -90.75 37.89 -30.75
C ASP A 438 -90.58 39.34 -30.28
N VAL A 439 -90.33 40.26 -31.21
CA VAL A 439 -90.06 41.68 -30.94
C VAL A 439 -91.13 42.53 -31.60
N ASP A 440 -91.80 43.38 -30.82
CA ASP A 440 -92.83 44.30 -31.31
C ASP A 440 -92.22 45.67 -31.62
N CYS A 441 -92.04 45.95 -32.91
CA CYS A 441 -91.57 47.24 -33.41
C CYS A 441 -92.69 48.27 -33.57
N GLY A 442 -93.90 47.95 -33.07
CA GLY A 442 -95.08 48.81 -33.04
C GLY A 442 -96.03 48.59 -34.23
N GLY A 443 -97.32 48.88 -34.05
CA GLY A 443 -98.32 48.73 -35.12
C GLY A 443 -98.46 49.96 -36.03
N SER A 444 -99.59 50.09 -36.73
CA SER A 444 -99.91 51.26 -37.58
C SER A 444 -99.83 52.62 -36.87
N ASN A 445 -99.86 52.63 -35.53
CA ASN A 445 -99.64 53.84 -34.72
C ASN A 445 -98.17 54.30 -34.72
N ALA A 446 -97.19 53.39 -34.83
CA ALA A 446 -95.78 53.73 -34.99
C ALA A 446 -95.53 54.41 -36.35
N CYS A 447 -96.32 54.04 -37.36
CA CYS A 447 -96.35 54.65 -38.67
C CYS A 447 -97.18 55.94 -38.73
N ASN A 448 -97.05 56.83 -37.74
CA ASN A 448 -97.71 58.15 -37.66
C ASN A 448 -99.25 58.17 -37.77
N GLY A 449 -99.91 57.00 -37.68
CA GLY A 449 -101.37 56.86 -37.73
C GLY A 449 -102.00 57.04 -39.11
N GLN A 450 -101.25 57.50 -40.12
CA GLN A 450 -101.73 57.62 -41.51
C GLN A 450 -101.14 56.55 -42.45
N ASN A 451 -100.01 55.93 -42.07
CA ASN A 451 -99.37 54.89 -42.84
C ASN A 451 -99.71 53.50 -42.29
N VAL A 452 -99.67 52.50 -43.16
CA VAL A 452 -99.84 51.10 -42.79
C VAL A 452 -98.48 50.44 -42.67
N CYS A 453 -98.35 49.45 -41.78
CA CYS A 453 -97.15 48.64 -41.74
C CYS A 453 -97.18 47.65 -42.91
N ALA A 454 -96.21 47.75 -43.81
CA ALA A 454 -96.08 46.84 -44.94
C ALA A 454 -95.44 45.50 -44.49
N SER A 455 -95.51 44.49 -45.35
CA SER A 455 -94.97 43.15 -45.06
C SER A 455 -93.44 43.11 -44.90
N ASP A 456 -92.74 44.17 -45.33
CA ASP A 456 -91.30 44.36 -45.14
C ASP A 456 -90.95 45.10 -43.84
N LEU A 457 -91.91 45.24 -42.93
CA LEU A 457 -91.75 45.91 -41.62
C LEU A 457 -91.42 47.41 -41.72
N THR A 458 -91.70 48.03 -42.87
CA THR A 458 -91.57 49.48 -43.06
C THR A 458 -92.93 50.17 -43.13
N CYS A 459 -92.95 51.46 -42.75
CA CYS A 459 -94.15 52.27 -42.84
C CYS A 459 -94.41 52.70 -44.29
N CYS A 460 -95.52 52.22 -44.85
CA CYS A 460 -95.91 52.50 -46.22
C CYS A 460 -97.17 53.36 -46.28
N SER A 461 -97.15 54.38 -47.14
CA SER A 461 -98.34 55.17 -47.46
C SER A 461 -99.12 54.49 -48.58
N PRO A 462 -100.35 54.02 -48.32
CA PRO A 462 -101.14 53.33 -49.31
C PRO A 462 -101.54 54.23 -50.48
N ALA A 463 -101.51 53.72 -51.71
CA ALA A 463 -101.88 54.47 -52.89
C ALA A 463 -103.38 54.82 -52.86
N SER A 464 -103.74 55.94 -53.52
CA SER A 464 -105.15 56.33 -53.60
C SER A 464 -105.91 55.38 -54.52
N ASN A 465 -107.24 55.30 -54.35
CA ASN A 465 -108.08 54.49 -55.24
C ASN A 465 -107.87 54.86 -56.71
N ASN A 466 -107.72 56.15 -57.03
CA ASN A 466 -107.49 56.60 -58.41
C ASN A 466 -106.15 56.08 -58.96
N ASP A 467 -105.07 56.18 -58.18
CA ASP A 467 -103.75 55.72 -58.61
C ASP A 467 -103.74 54.21 -58.86
N LEU A 468 -104.48 53.46 -58.05
CA LEU A 468 -104.64 52.01 -58.24
C LEU A 468 -105.53 51.68 -59.44
N CYS A 469 -106.61 52.43 -59.66
CA CYS A 469 -107.43 52.28 -60.85
C CYS A 469 -106.62 52.52 -62.13
N ASP A 470 -105.77 53.54 -62.14
CA ASP A 470 -104.87 53.84 -63.25
C ASP A 470 -103.80 52.75 -63.42
N HIS A 471 -103.16 52.32 -62.32
CA HIS A 471 -102.14 51.27 -62.34
C HIS A 471 -102.67 49.95 -62.92
N TYR A 472 -103.85 49.52 -62.46
CA TYR A 472 -104.49 48.29 -62.93
C TYR A 472 -105.36 48.48 -64.18
N ASN A 473 -105.41 49.69 -64.75
CA ASN A 473 -106.19 50.06 -65.93
C ASN A 473 -107.71 49.81 -65.80
N TYR A 474 -108.25 49.92 -64.60
CA TYR A 474 -109.69 49.82 -64.35
C TYR A 474 -110.38 51.15 -64.59
N ARG A 475 -111.27 51.20 -65.59
CA ARG A 475 -111.95 52.44 -65.98
C ARG A 475 -113.23 52.75 -65.20
N CYS A 476 -113.88 51.74 -64.61
CA CYS A 476 -115.04 51.89 -63.73
C CYS A 476 -115.34 50.58 -62.98
N GLY A 477 -116.16 50.65 -61.92
CA GLY A 477 -116.55 49.51 -61.09
C GLY A 477 -115.72 49.34 -59.81
N GLU A 478 -116.12 48.37 -58.98
CA GLU A 478 -115.39 47.95 -57.78
C GLU A 478 -114.45 46.78 -58.13
N HIS A 479 -113.19 46.87 -57.72
CA HIS A 479 -112.18 45.84 -57.96
C HIS A 479 -111.40 45.57 -56.68
N THR A 480 -111.07 44.32 -56.41
CA THR A 480 -110.14 43.98 -55.33
C THR A 480 -108.73 43.91 -55.92
N VAL A 481 -107.84 44.74 -55.40
CA VAL A 481 -106.46 44.85 -55.85
C VAL A 481 -105.51 44.77 -54.66
N THR A 482 -104.27 44.36 -54.91
CA THR A 482 -103.17 44.54 -53.97
C THR A 482 -102.66 45.97 -54.09
N ASP A 483 -102.58 46.68 -52.98
CA ASP A 483 -102.03 48.03 -52.95
C ASP A 483 -100.49 48.01 -53.07
N ASN A 484 -99.87 49.18 -53.31
CA ASN A 484 -98.42 49.37 -53.30
C ASN A 484 -97.76 48.97 -51.97
N CYS A 485 -98.53 48.95 -50.87
CA CYS A 485 -98.10 48.47 -49.56
C CYS A 485 -98.33 46.96 -49.32
N GLY A 486 -98.73 46.20 -50.35
CA GLY A 486 -98.91 44.75 -50.28
C GLY A 486 -100.24 44.28 -49.68
N ALA A 487 -101.07 45.19 -49.14
CA ALA A 487 -102.37 44.86 -48.58
C ALA A 487 -103.45 44.73 -49.66
N GLU A 488 -104.32 43.72 -49.57
CA GLU A 488 -105.50 43.62 -50.44
C GLU A 488 -106.57 44.61 -50.01
N ARG A 489 -107.11 45.37 -50.98
CA ARG A 489 -108.19 46.34 -50.77
C ARG A 489 -109.19 46.32 -51.92
N THR A 490 -110.44 46.56 -51.59
CA THR A 490 -111.48 46.83 -52.59
C THR A 490 -111.46 48.32 -52.91
N ILE A 491 -111.18 48.66 -54.17
CA ILE A 491 -111.15 50.03 -54.68
C ILE A 491 -112.34 50.29 -55.59
N SER A 492 -112.81 51.54 -55.57
CA SER A 492 -113.86 52.03 -56.46
C SER A 492 -113.26 52.91 -57.56
N CYS A 493 -113.39 52.48 -58.81
CA CYS A 493 -112.91 53.23 -59.99
C CYS A 493 -113.98 54.13 -60.62
N GLY A 494 -115.01 54.50 -59.84
CA GLY A 494 -116.13 55.32 -60.31
C GLY A 494 -117.22 54.52 -61.04
N GLY A 495 -118.35 55.18 -61.34
CA GLY A 495 -119.52 54.55 -61.95
C GLY A 495 -119.47 54.52 -63.49
N CYS A 496 -119.82 53.38 -64.10
CA CYS A 496 -119.87 53.25 -65.57
C CYS A 496 -121.13 53.96 -66.15
N PRO A 497 -121.01 54.96 -67.05
CA PRO A 497 -122.15 55.67 -67.62
C PRO A 497 -122.90 54.83 -68.69
N THR A 498 -124.23 54.94 -68.74
CA THR A 498 -125.11 54.16 -69.62
C THR A 498 -125.43 54.90 -70.95
N LEU A 499 -125.14 54.23 -72.08
CA LEU A 499 -125.70 54.31 -73.45
C LEU A 499 -126.12 55.69 -74.05
N ARG A 500 -125.39 56.17 -75.07
CA ARG A 500 -125.90 57.09 -76.13
C ARG A 500 -125.45 56.65 -77.53
N THR A 501 -126.34 56.79 -78.52
CA THR A 501 -126.15 56.42 -79.93
C THR A 501 -125.46 57.52 -80.75
N CYS A 502 -124.56 57.13 -81.67
CA CYS A 502 -123.75 58.04 -82.50
C CYS A 502 -124.38 58.31 -83.89
N SER A 503 -124.44 59.58 -84.31
CA SER A 503 -124.72 60.04 -85.69
C SER A 503 -123.50 60.82 -86.21
N GLY A 504 -123.14 60.61 -87.47
CA GLY A 504 -121.78 60.80 -88.01
C GLY A 504 -121.28 62.20 -88.37
N ASP A 505 -120.11 62.15 -89.04
CA ASP A 505 -119.26 63.18 -89.66
C ASP A 505 -118.18 63.85 -88.79
N GLY A 506 -117.05 63.13 -88.62
CA GLY A 506 -115.76 63.67 -88.17
C GLY A 506 -114.79 62.59 -87.64
N ASP A 507 -113.69 62.35 -88.37
CA ASP A 507 -112.40 61.72 -88.01
C ASP A 507 -112.27 60.83 -86.74
N GLY A 508 -113.19 59.87 -86.54
CA GLY A 508 -113.14 58.90 -85.43
C GLY A 508 -113.09 57.46 -85.92
N PHE A 509 -111.95 56.77 -85.69
CA PHE A 509 -111.77 55.34 -85.98
C PHE A 509 -112.49 54.47 -84.93
N CYS A 510 -113.32 53.52 -85.38
CA CYS A 510 -114.00 52.52 -84.54
C CYS A 510 -113.27 51.17 -84.54
N CYS A 511 -113.24 50.51 -83.37
CA CYS A 511 -112.69 49.17 -83.16
C CYS A 511 -113.59 48.05 -83.71
N ARG A 512 -112.94 46.97 -84.12
CA ARG A 512 -113.48 45.77 -84.77
C ARG A 512 -113.97 44.73 -83.74
N GLY A 513 -115.26 44.39 -83.81
CA GLY A 513 -115.86 43.06 -83.63
C GLY A 513 -115.94 42.46 -82.21
N ASP A 514 -117.04 41.83 -81.77
CA ASP A 514 -118.19 41.30 -82.51
C ASP A 514 -119.42 41.16 -81.58
N VAL A 515 -120.23 42.21 -81.45
CA VAL A 515 -121.69 42.26 -81.72
C VAL A 515 -122.24 43.59 -81.18
N THR A 516 -122.86 44.37 -82.08
CA THR A 516 -123.58 45.65 -81.87
C THR A 516 -122.74 46.91 -81.58
N ASN A 517 -122.38 47.60 -82.67
CA ASN A 517 -121.98 49.01 -82.84
C ASN A 517 -122.02 49.94 -81.62
N LEU A 518 -120.90 50.12 -80.93
CA LEU A 518 -120.64 51.24 -80.00
C LEU A 518 -119.16 51.66 -80.09
N CYS A 519 -118.91 52.96 -80.29
CA CYS A 519 -117.56 53.57 -80.25
C CYS A 519 -117.52 54.57 -79.07
N TYR A 520 -116.40 54.64 -78.34
CA TYR A 520 -116.18 55.60 -77.24
C TYR A 520 -114.78 56.22 -77.30
N ASN A 521 -114.71 57.46 -76.80
CA ASN A 521 -113.56 58.37 -76.72
C ASN A 521 -112.60 57.97 -75.59
#